data_AF-A0A8X8W235-F1
#
_entry.id   AF-A0A8X8W235-F1
#
_cell.length_a   1.000
_cell.length_b   1.000
_cell.length_c   1.000
_cell.angle_alpha   90.00
_cell.angle_beta   90.00
_cell.angle_gamma   90.00
#
_symmetry.space_group_name_H-M   'P 1'
#
loop_
_entity.id
_entity.type
_entity.pdbx_description
1 polymer ?
#
loop_
_entity_poly.entity_id
_entity_poly.type
_entity_poly.pdbx_seq_one_letter_code
_entity_poly.pdbx_strand_id
1 'polypeptide(L)'
;MSVELRTMVLGHFLVISLALNAGLLYRNYCGGEHKSQNIFSLKNECKNSSSASTMAFLETKFQPSKPALSEVIDLDHGDPTMYERYWQLTGDRTTVVIPGWKFISYFSDVRSLCWFLEPEFANAVVRLHKLVGNAVTDGRYIVVGTGSTQLFQAVLYAVSPPNASEPISVVSAAPFYSSYPQITDFLRSGLYKWAGDAREFKRDAPYIELVTSPNNPDGLSRAAVVNRDQGVLVHDLAYYWPQYTPISSPPTDHDIMLFTVSKSTGHAGTRLGWALVKDRETARKMTEFIVLSTIGVSKESQLRAAKILHVVSDSHEQRGGFDENEAFFEHNYHLMTRRWKQLRAAVEKSKLFSLPEFPTGKCKFSGRTFASQPAFAWLKCEGETEDCEGFLRGHKVLTRSGKHFGESTRHVRISMLPRDEVFDQFTDRLASITSSSSAST
;
A
#
# COMPACT_ATOMS: atom_id res chain seq x y z
N MET A 1 39.20 2.74 -22.76
CA MET A 1 37.88 2.28 -22.25
C MET A 1 36.71 3.22 -22.59
N SER A 2 36.76 4.01 -23.68
CA SER A 2 35.78 5.09 -23.95
C SER A 2 34.93 4.90 -25.23
N VAL A 3 35.23 3.88 -26.05
CA VAL A 3 34.55 3.70 -27.36
C VAL A 3 33.53 2.57 -27.32
N GLU A 4 33.82 1.42 -26.70
CA GLU A 4 32.89 0.28 -26.64
C GLU A 4 31.60 0.54 -25.84
N LEU A 5 31.66 1.38 -24.80
CA LEU A 5 30.47 1.71 -24.00
C LEU A 5 29.49 2.61 -24.77
N ARG A 6 29.98 3.49 -25.66
CA ARG A 6 29.12 4.30 -26.53
C ARG A 6 28.42 3.43 -27.58
N THR A 7 29.11 2.44 -28.13
CA THR A 7 28.55 1.55 -29.16
C THR A 7 27.48 0.61 -28.60
N MET A 8 27.65 0.10 -27.36
CA MET A 8 26.60 -0.70 -26.68
C MET A 8 25.35 0.12 -26.33
N VAL A 9 25.53 1.36 -25.85
CA VAL A 9 24.40 2.24 -25.51
C VAL A 9 23.63 2.64 -26.77
N LEU A 10 24.32 2.99 -27.87
CA LEU A 10 23.65 3.25 -29.15
C LEU A 10 22.93 2.01 -29.71
N GLY A 11 23.49 0.81 -29.55
CA GLY A 11 22.84 -0.44 -29.97
C GLY A 11 21.51 -0.70 -29.25
N HIS A 12 21.44 -0.44 -27.94
CA HIS A 12 20.20 -0.62 -27.17
C HIS A 12 19.14 0.43 -27.52
N PHE A 13 19.51 1.70 -27.74
CA PHE A 13 18.58 2.72 -28.24
C PHE A 13 18.10 2.43 -29.66
N LEU A 14 18.93 1.84 -30.52
CA LEU A 14 18.54 1.46 -31.88
C LEU A 14 17.49 0.33 -31.87
N VAL A 15 17.64 -0.67 -30.98
CA VAL A 15 16.69 -1.78 -30.84
C VAL A 15 15.34 -1.32 -30.27
N ILE A 16 15.34 -0.43 -29.27
CA ILE A 16 14.11 0.17 -28.71
C ILE A 16 13.42 1.07 -29.75
N SER A 17 14.20 1.87 -30.50
CA SER A 17 13.69 2.71 -31.60
C SER A 17 13.12 1.86 -32.75
N LEU A 18 13.76 0.75 -33.11
CA LEU A 18 13.26 -0.19 -34.13
C LEU A 18 11.97 -0.89 -33.70
N ALA A 19 11.84 -1.29 -32.44
CA ALA A 19 10.61 -1.90 -31.93
C ALA A 19 9.43 -0.91 -31.93
N LEU A 20 9.67 0.35 -31.57
CA LEU A 20 8.65 1.42 -31.59
C LEU A 20 8.29 1.84 -33.04
N ASN A 21 9.27 1.94 -33.93
CA ASN A 21 9.03 2.31 -35.33
C ASN A 21 8.40 1.18 -36.15
N ALA A 22 8.72 -0.09 -35.88
CA ALA A 22 8.04 -1.22 -36.52
C ALA A 22 6.56 -1.29 -36.12
N GLY A 23 6.23 -0.99 -34.86
CA GLY A 23 4.84 -0.85 -34.40
C GLY A 23 4.08 0.30 -35.08
N LEU A 24 4.75 1.42 -35.34
CA LEU A 24 4.18 2.55 -36.08
C LEU A 24 4.01 2.29 -37.58
N LEU A 25 4.96 1.58 -38.21
CA LEU A 25 4.88 1.21 -39.63
C LEU A 25 3.82 0.13 -39.89
N TYR A 26 3.65 -0.85 -38.98
CA TYR A 26 2.55 -1.83 -39.05
C TYR A 26 1.18 -1.16 -38.95
N ARG A 27 1.06 -0.08 -38.15
CA ARG A 27 -0.17 0.73 -38.06
C ARG A 27 -0.53 1.46 -39.36
N ASN A 28 0.47 1.94 -40.12
CA ASN A 28 0.23 2.63 -41.38
C ASN A 28 -0.05 1.67 -42.55
N TYR A 29 0.33 0.40 -42.46
CA TYR A 29 0.03 -0.60 -43.50
C TYR A 29 -1.36 -1.25 -43.36
N CYS A 30 -1.90 -1.33 -42.14
CA CYS A 30 -3.24 -1.90 -41.88
C CYS A 30 -4.37 -0.87 -41.84
N GLY A 31 -4.10 0.40 -42.16
CA GLY A 31 -5.10 1.46 -42.29
C GLY A 31 -5.69 1.57 -43.70
N GLY A 32 -6.28 0.49 -44.21
CA GLY A 32 -7.06 0.48 -45.45
C GLY A 32 -8.50 0.09 -45.17
N GLU A 33 -9.46 0.95 -45.50
CA GLU A 33 -10.89 0.69 -45.35
C GLU A 33 -11.32 -0.60 -46.05
N HIS A 34 -12.06 -1.47 -45.35
CA HIS A 34 -12.99 -2.40 -46.00
C HIS A 34 -14.25 -2.60 -45.15
N LYS A 35 -15.37 -2.08 -45.65
CA LYS A 35 -16.73 -2.51 -45.31
C LYS A 35 -17.06 -3.80 -46.06
N SER A 36 -17.66 -4.79 -45.37
CA SER A 36 -18.60 -5.82 -45.90
C SER A 36 -18.74 -6.95 -44.86
N GLN A 37 -19.81 -6.93 -44.04
CA GLN A 37 -21.00 -7.78 -44.13
C GLN A 37 -20.87 -9.24 -43.63
N ASN A 38 -21.89 -9.62 -42.84
CA ASN A 38 -22.16 -10.92 -42.23
C ASN A 38 -22.08 -12.09 -43.22
N ILE A 39 -21.65 -13.26 -42.72
CA ILE A 39 -22.29 -14.59 -42.79
C ILE A 39 -21.20 -15.62 -42.43
N PHE A 40 -21.38 -16.35 -41.32
CA PHE A 40 -21.37 -17.82 -41.28
C PHE A 40 -21.63 -18.30 -39.85
N SER A 41 -22.81 -18.89 -39.68
CA SER A 41 -23.13 -19.80 -38.58
C SER A 41 -22.32 -21.09 -38.77
N LEU A 42 -21.57 -21.49 -37.76
CA LEU A 42 -21.08 -22.86 -37.61
C LEU A 42 -21.22 -23.27 -36.15
N LYS A 43 -22.27 -24.06 -35.89
CA LYS A 43 -22.31 -25.01 -34.78
C LYS A 43 -21.08 -25.89 -34.88
N ASN A 44 -20.34 -26.03 -33.79
CA ASN A 44 -19.64 -27.27 -33.51
C ASN A 44 -19.62 -27.52 -32.00
N GLU A 45 -20.34 -28.58 -31.64
CA GLU A 45 -20.24 -29.30 -30.39
C GLU A 45 -18.79 -29.76 -30.22
N CYS A 46 -18.16 -29.40 -29.10
CA CYS A 46 -16.97 -30.13 -28.64
C CYS A 46 -17.30 -30.74 -27.29
N LYS A 47 -17.38 -32.08 -27.32
CA LYS A 47 -17.72 -32.95 -26.20
C LYS A 47 -16.70 -32.80 -25.07
N ASN A 48 -17.25 -32.78 -23.86
CA ASN A 48 -16.53 -32.93 -22.59
C ASN A 48 -15.64 -34.17 -22.61
N SER A 49 -14.35 -33.99 -22.33
CA SER A 49 -13.53 -34.99 -21.65
C SER A 49 -12.79 -34.30 -20.50
N SER A 50 -13.50 -34.11 -19.40
CA SER A 50 -12.94 -33.71 -18.11
C SER A 50 -12.17 -34.89 -17.50
N SER A 51 -10.86 -34.95 -17.73
CA SER A 51 -9.97 -35.71 -16.86
C SER A 51 -9.77 -34.90 -15.58
N ALA A 52 -10.63 -35.13 -14.60
CA ALA A 52 -10.50 -34.59 -13.26
C ALA A 52 -9.28 -35.23 -12.58
N SER A 53 -8.16 -34.53 -12.57
CA SER A 53 -7.06 -34.81 -11.65
C SER A 53 -7.48 -34.32 -10.27
N THR A 54 -7.99 -35.24 -9.44
CA THR A 54 -8.20 -35.02 -8.01
C THR A 54 -6.83 -34.78 -7.35
N MET A 55 -6.38 -33.53 -7.30
CA MET A 55 -5.34 -33.13 -6.36
C MET A 55 -5.98 -33.17 -4.97
N ALA A 56 -5.66 -34.24 -4.22
CA ALA A 56 -5.99 -34.32 -2.82
C ALA A 56 -5.38 -33.10 -2.10
N PHE A 57 -6.22 -32.13 -1.77
CA PHE A 57 -5.88 -31.09 -0.81
C PHE A 57 -5.64 -31.80 0.52
N LEU A 58 -4.38 -31.94 0.91
CA LEU A 58 -4.03 -32.29 2.28
C LEU A 58 -4.52 -31.13 3.16
N GLU A 59 -5.68 -31.32 3.78
CA GLU A 59 -6.08 -30.55 4.97
C GLU A 59 -5.05 -30.84 6.06
N THR A 60 -4.00 -30.04 6.10
CA THR A 60 -3.11 -30.01 7.25
C THR A 60 -3.91 -29.43 8.41
N LYS A 61 -4.47 -30.29 9.25
CA LYS A 61 -5.04 -29.88 10.54
C LYS A 61 -3.94 -29.17 11.32
N PHE A 62 -4.01 -27.86 11.39
CA PHE A 62 -3.11 -27.04 12.19
C PHE A 62 -3.40 -27.37 13.66
N GLN A 63 -2.53 -28.18 14.26
CA GLN A 63 -2.53 -28.33 15.71
C GLN A 63 -1.80 -27.13 16.31
N PRO A 64 -2.38 -26.41 17.28
CA PRO A 64 -1.67 -25.36 17.97
C PRO A 64 -0.61 -26.02 18.86
N SER A 65 0.64 -26.07 18.38
CA SER A 65 1.77 -26.30 19.26
C SER A 65 1.83 -25.13 20.23
N LYS A 66 1.79 -25.39 21.55
CA LYS A 66 2.06 -24.37 22.57
C LYS A 66 3.40 -23.71 22.22
N PRO A 67 3.45 -22.40 21.96
CA PRO A 67 4.71 -21.75 21.62
C PRO A 67 5.58 -21.72 22.87
N ALA A 68 6.77 -22.27 22.75
CA ALA A 68 7.80 -22.09 23.77
C ALA A 68 8.10 -20.58 23.86
N LEU A 69 8.15 -20.04 25.08
CA LEU A 69 8.56 -18.66 25.40
C LEU A 69 9.95 -18.26 24.82
N SER A 70 10.62 -19.16 24.11
CA SER A 70 11.94 -19.00 23.52
C SER A 70 11.96 -18.41 22.10
N GLU A 71 10.84 -18.37 21.37
CA GLU A 71 10.82 -17.93 19.96
C GLU A 71 10.83 -16.40 19.81
N VAL A 72 11.55 -15.90 18.80
CA VAL A 72 11.63 -14.46 18.48
C VAL A 72 10.35 -14.02 17.79
N ILE A 73 9.74 -12.94 18.29
CA ILE A 73 8.55 -12.33 17.69
C ILE A 73 9.01 -11.13 16.86
N ASP A 74 8.94 -11.24 15.54
CA ASP A 74 9.29 -10.13 14.63
C ASP A 74 8.06 -9.29 14.30
N LEU A 75 8.02 -8.07 14.84
CA LEU A 75 7.00 -7.05 14.59
C LEU A 75 7.61 -5.77 14.00
N ASP A 76 8.86 -5.84 13.52
CA ASP A 76 9.55 -4.74 12.85
C ASP A 76 8.85 -4.41 11.53
N HIS A 77 8.54 -5.44 10.75
CA HIS A 77 7.93 -5.32 9.45
C HIS A 77 6.41 -5.16 9.54
N GLY A 78 5.86 -4.26 8.73
CA GLY A 78 4.42 -4.13 8.56
C GLY A 78 3.86 -5.16 7.59
N ASP A 79 4.17 -6.45 7.73
CA ASP A 79 3.61 -7.48 6.84
C ASP A 79 2.17 -7.83 7.28
N PRO A 80 1.16 -7.66 6.41
CA PRO A 80 -0.25 -7.72 6.82
C PRO A 80 -0.82 -9.14 6.75
N THR A 81 -0.21 -10.10 7.46
CA THR A 81 -0.64 -11.51 7.43
C THR A 81 -1.92 -11.80 8.21
N MET A 82 -2.41 -10.85 9.04
CA MET A 82 -3.71 -10.96 9.72
C MET A 82 -4.89 -11.21 8.76
N TYR A 83 -4.78 -10.79 7.50
CA TYR A 83 -5.84 -10.91 6.51
C TYR A 83 -5.94 -12.32 5.91
N GLU A 84 -4.93 -13.17 6.07
CA GLU A 84 -4.87 -14.51 5.45
C GLU A 84 -6.12 -15.34 5.79
N ARG A 85 -6.53 -15.34 7.06
CA ARG A 85 -7.67 -16.14 7.52
C ARG A 85 -8.99 -15.71 6.87
N TYR A 86 -9.22 -14.41 6.73
CA TYR A 86 -10.41 -13.89 6.04
C TYR A 86 -10.45 -14.36 4.58
N TRP A 87 -9.32 -14.27 3.88
CA TRP A 87 -9.25 -14.67 2.47
C TRP A 87 -9.37 -16.18 2.28
N GLN A 88 -8.86 -16.99 3.20
CA GLN A 88 -9.09 -18.44 3.21
C GLN A 88 -10.58 -18.77 3.36
N LEU A 89 -11.29 -18.09 4.27
CA LEU A 89 -12.72 -18.27 4.50
C LEU A 89 -13.59 -17.78 3.33
N THR A 90 -13.06 -16.88 2.51
CA THR A 90 -13.72 -16.39 1.30
C THR A 90 -13.76 -17.46 0.19
N GLY A 91 -12.93 -18.50 0.30
CA GLY A 91 -12.88 -19.63 -0.63
C GLY A 91 -12.56 -19.20 -2.06
N ASP A 92 -13.21 -19.84 -3.03
CA ASP A 92 -12.92 -19.65 -4.45
C ASP A 92 -13.40 -18.31 -5.03
N ARG A 93 -14.09 -17.47 -4.24
CA ARG A 93 -14.64 -16.20 -4.72
C ARG A 93 -13.56 -15.24 -5.21
N THR A 94 -12.33 -15.34 -4.70
CA THR A 94 -11.17 -14.53 -5.13
C THR A 94 -10.22 -15.29 -6.05
N THR A 95 -10.53 -16.54 -6.42
CA THR A 95 -9.72 -17.31 -7.37
C THR A 95 -9.71 -16.62 -8.73
N VAL A 96 -8.52 -16.54 -9.33
CA VAL A 96 -8.28 -15.96 -10.66
C VAL A 96 -7.68 -17.03 -11.55
N VAL A 97 -8.32 -17.26 -12.70
CA VAL A 97 -7.81 -18.13 -13.76
C VAL A 97 -7.34 -17.26 -14.92
N ILE A 98 -6.07 -17.37 -15.29
CA ILE A 98 -5.46 -16.62 -16.39
C ILE A 98 -5.07 -17.63 -17.48
N PRO A 99 -5.78 -17.65 -18.62
CA PRO A 99 -5.36 -18.47 -19.77
C PRO A 99 -3.96 -18.06 -20.23
N GLY A 100 -3.13 -19.01 -20.65
CA GLY A 100 -1.71 -18.75 -20.98
C GLY A 100 -1.47 -17.75 -22.13
N TRP A 101 -2.49 -17.44 -22.93
CA TRP A 101 -2.42 -16.43 -23.99
C TRP A 101 -2.86 -15.03 -23.55
N LYS A 102 -3.48 -14.89 -22.37
CA LYS A 102 -4.00 -13.62 -21.88
C LYS A 102 -2.83 -12.73 -21.43
N PHE A 103 -2.94 -11.42 -21.68
CA PHE A 103 -1.96 -10.41 -21.28
C PHE A 103 -0.57 -10.48 -21.93
N ILE A 104 -0.46 -11.04 -23.14
CA ILE A 104 0.79 -10.99 -23.94
C ILE A 104 1.17 -9.55 -24.31
N SER A 105 0.20 -8.66 -24.52
CA SER A 105 0.43 -7.26 -24.92
C SER A 105 0.92 -6.39 -23.76
N TYR A 106 1.85 -5.46 -24.05
CA TYR A 106 2.22 -4.38 -23.13
C TYR A 106 1.02 -3.46 -22.80
N PHE A 107 0.17 -3.18 -23.80
CA PHE A 107 -0.89 -2.18 -23.70
C PHE A 107 -2.18 -2.76 -23.09
N SER A 108 -2.79 -2.01 -22.17
CA SER A 108 -4.15 -2.26 -21.67
C SER A 108 -5.17 -1.42 -22.42
N ASP A 109 -4.98 -0.10 -22.40
CA ASP A 109 -5.84 0.87 -23.08
C ASP A 109 -4.98 2.04 -23.61
N VAL A 110 -4.75 2.05 -24.92
CA VAL A 110 -3.93 3.07 -25.60
C VAL A 110 -4.55 4.47 -25.58
N ARG A 111 -5.83 4.60 -25.21
CA ARG A 111 -6.52 5.89 -25.08
C ARG A 111 -6.35 6.51 -23.69
N SER A 112 -6.05 5.69 -22.69
CA SER A 112 -5.77 6.14 -21.34
C SER A 112 -4.41 6.82 -21.26
N LEU A 113 -4.31 7.86 -20.44
CA LEU A 113 -3.03 8.50 -20.11
C LEU A 113 -2.07 7.46 -19.50
N CYS A 114 -2.56 6.65 -18.56
CA CYS A 114 -1.85 5.51 -18.01
C CYS A 114 -2.21 4.27 -18.85
N TRP A 115 -1.56 4.11 -20.00
CA TRP A 115 -1.96 3.11 -21.02
C TRP A 115 -1.76 1.64 -20.60
N PHE A 116 -1.02 1.40 -19.52
CA PHE A 116 -0.81 0.09 -18.92
C PHE A 116 -1.74 -0.21 -17.74
N LEU A 117 -2.68 0.69 -17.43
CA LEU A 117 -3.75 0.48 -16.44
C LEU A 117 -4.84 -0.41 -17.04
N GLU A 118 -5.11 -1.54 -16.40
CA GLU A 118 -6.23 -2.41 -16.76
C GLU A 118 -7.57 -1.75 -16.43
N PRO A 119 -8.51 -1.64 -17.39
CA PRO A 119 -9.82 -1.01 -17.16
C PRO A 119 -10.63 -1.67 -16.03
N GLU A 120 -10.53 -2.99 -15.89
CA GLU A 120 -11.19 -3.74 -14.80
C GLU A 120 -10.68 -3.28 -13.43
N PHE A 121 -9.37 -3.08 -13.28
CA PHE A 121 -8.78 -2.58 -12.05
C PHE A 121 -9.17 -1.13 -11.78
N ALA A 122 -9.15 -0.26 -12.80
CA ALA A 122 -9.60 1.13 -12.67
C ALA A 122 -11.05 1.22 -12.18
N ASN A 123 -11.95 0.41 -12.75
CA ASN A 123 -13.35 0.35 -12.35
C ASN A 123 -13.51 -0.17 -10.90
N ALA A 124 -12.75 -1.19 -10.51
CA ALA A 124 -12.77 -1.72 -9.16
C ALA A 124 -12.30 -0.69 -8.11
N VAL A 125 -11.26 0.10 -8.44
CA VAL A 125 -10.78 1.21 -7.60
C VAL A 125 -11.85 2.29 -7.43
N VAL A 126 -12.47 2.73 -8.53
CA VAL A 126 -13.53 3.76 -8.48
C VAL A 126 -14.72 3.28 -7.67
N ARG A 127 -15.17 2.04 -7.91
CA ARG A 127 -16.28 1.43 -7.15
C ARG A 127 -15.97 1.36 -5.66
N LEU A 128 -14.78 0.90 -5.29
CA LEU A 128 -14.38 0.78 -3.89
C LEU A 128 -14.38 2.14 -3.18
N HIS A 129 -13.83 3.19 -3.80
CA HIS A 129 -13.84 4.53 -3.21
C HIS A 129 -15.25 5.12 -3.11
N LYS A 130 -16.12 4.85 -4.08
CA LYS A 130 -17.54 5.27 -4.02
C LYS A 130 -18.30 4.56 -2.90
N LEU A 131 -18.06 3.27 -2.72
CA LEU A 131 -18.62 2.48 -1.62
C LEU A 131 -18.15 2.99 -0.25
N VAL A 132 -16.83 3.17 -0.08
CA VAL A 132 -16.25 3.57 1.21
C VAL A 132 -16.49 5.05 1.52
N GLY A 133 -16.52 5.90 0.49
CA GLY A 133 -16.64 7.35 0.63
C GLY A 133 -15.39 8.01 1.21
N ASN A 134 -14.21 7.38 1.09
CA ASN A 134 -12.97 7.91 1.64
C ASN A 134 -12.22 8.87 0.69
N ALA A 135 -12.43 8.79 -0.63
CA ALA A 135 -11.76 9.68 -1.58
C ALA A 135 -12.62 10.05 -2.79
N VAL A 136 -12.44 11.26 -3.30
CA VAL A 136 -13.01 11.70 -4.57
C VAL A 136 -12.23 11.07 -5.73
N THR A 137 -12.95 10.38 -6.61
CA THR A 137 -12.39 9.77 -7.83
C THR A 137 -12.83 10.47 -9.11
N ASP A 138 -13.96 11.17 -9.08
CA ASP A 138 -14.49 11.86 -10.26
C ASP A 138 -13.56 13.02 -10.66
N GLY A 139 -13.26 13.12 -11.96
CA GLY A 139 -12.36 14.14 -12.50
C GLY A 139 -10.89 13.97 -12.09
N ARG A 140 -10.46 12.75 -11.72
CA ARG A 140 -9.07 12.42 -11.35
C ARG A 140 -8.48 11.40 -12.32
N TYR A 141 -7.18 11.50 -12.57
CA TYR A 141 -6.41 10.48 -13.28
C TYR A 141 -6.00 9.38 -12.30
N ILE A 142 -6.09 8.12 -12.74
CA ILE A 142 -5.61 6.97 -11.99
C ILE A 142 -4.27 6.55 -12.60
N VAL A 143 -3.20 6.54 -11.79
CA VAL A 143 -1.89 6.01 -12.17
C VAL A 143 -1.62 4.77 -11.32
N VAL A 144 -1.45 3.60 -11.96
CA VAL A 144 -1.11 2.35 -11.28
C VAL A 144 0.40 2.19 -11.14
N GLY A 145 0.86 1.67 -10.01
CA GLY A 145 2.28 1.39 -9.78
C GLY A 145 2.50 0.09 -9.02
N THR A 146 3.74 -0.40 -9.06
CA THR A 146 4.24 -1.57 -8.35
C THR A 146 4.34 -1.29 -6.84
N GLY A 147 3.17 -1.15 -6.21
CA GLY A 147 3.01 -0.65 -4.85
C GLY A 147 3.05 0.88 -4.76
N SER A 148 2.57 1.42 -3.63
CA SER A 148 2.68 2.86 -3.33
C SER A 148 4.14 3.35 -3.34
N THR A 149 5.10 2.45 -3.07
CA THR A 149 6.55 2.75 -3.14
C THR A 149 7.02 3.23 -4.52
N GLN A 150 6.54 2.62 -5.62
CA GLN A 150 6.89 3.10 -6.97
C GLN A 150 6.18 4.42 -7.27
N LEU A 151 4.91 4.54 -6.85
CA LEU A 151 4.13 5.76 -7.05
C LEU A 151 4.72 6.96 -6.31
N PHE A 152 5.21 6.77 -5.08
CA PHE A 152 5.92 7.78 -4.33
C PHE A 152 7.12 8.33 -5.12
N GLN A 153 7.97 7.45 -5.65
CA GLN A 153 9.10 7.86 -6.50
C GLN A 153 8.64 8.53 -7.80
N ALA A 154 7.57 8.04 -8.41
CA ALA A 154 6.98 8.63 -9.61
C ALA A 154 6.47 10.06 -9.35
N VAL A 155 5.87 10.30 -8.18
CA VAL A 155 5.44 11.64 -7.76
C VAL A 155 6.65 12.55 -7.57
N LEU A 156 7.70 12.11 -6.87
CA LEU A 156 8.92 12.90 -6.70
C LEU A 156 9.50 13.34 -8.06
N TYR A 157 9.62 12.40 -9.00
CA TYR A 157 10.04 12.73 -10.36
C TYR A 157 9.09 13.72 -11.06
N ALA A 158 7.78 13.50 -10.97
CA ALA A 158 6.80 14.26 -11.71
C ALA A 158 6.71 15.73 -11.29
N VAL A 159 6.79 15.98 -9.99
CA VAL A 159 6.61 17.31 -9.42
C VAL A 159 7.92 18.08 -9.22
N SER A 160 9.06 17.39 -9.33
CA SER A 160 10.36 18.05 -9.35
C SER A 160 10.59 18.86 -10.63
N PRO A 161 11.12 20.09 -10.51
CA PRO A 161 11.54 20.89 -11.66
C PRO A 161 12.79 20.28 -12.33
N PRO A 162 12.80 20.08 -13.66
CA PRO A 162 13.90 19.39 -14.34
C PRO A 162 15.20 20.21 -14.43
N ASN A 163 15.11 21.54 -14.38
CA ASN A 163 16.22 22.47 -14.60
C ASN A 163 16.46 23.42 -13.41
N ALA A 164 16.10 23.00 -12.19
CA ALA A 164 16.39 23.80 -11.01
C ALA A 164 17.89 23.77 -10.67
N SER A 165 18.40 24.87 -10.14
CA SER A 165 19.79 24.98 -9.67
C SER A 165 20.07 24.12 -8.44
N GLU A 166 19.03 23.80 -7.67
CA GLU A 166 19.09 22.95 -6.49
C GLU A 166 17.95 21.91 -6.51
N PRO A 167 18.16 20.72 -5.92
CA PRO A 167 17.10 19.73 -5.77
C PRO A 167 15.97 20.26 -4.90
N ILE A 168 14.71 19.96 -5.26
CA ILE A 168 13.56 20.34 -4.45
C ILE A 168 13.61 19.65 -3.07
N SER A 169 13.22 20.37 -2.02
CA SER A 169 13.22 19.84 -0.66
C SER A 169 12.04 18.89 -0.45
N VAL A 170 12.29 17.68 0.03
CA VAL A 170 11.24 16.71 0.42
C VAL A 170 11.18 16.63 1.93
N VAL A 171 10.02 16.94 2.50
CA VAL A 171 9.82 16.99 3.95
C VAL A 171 8.60 16.17 4.37
N SER A 172 8.60 15.71 5.61
CA SER A 172 7.43 15.09 6.24
C SER A 172 7.45 15.41 7.72
N ALA A 173 6.30 15.70 8.32
CA ALA A 173 6.25 16.02 9.74
C ALA A 173 6.68 14.81 10.59
N ALA A 174 7.60 14.97 11.54
CA ALA A 174 7.99 13.87 12.43
C ALA A 174 6.85 13.51 13.44
N PRO A 175 6.75 12.29 13.95
CA PRO A 175 7.36 11.10 13.39
C PRO A 175 6.76 10.79 12.00
N PHE A 176 7.60 10.44 11.02
CA PHE A 176 7.20 10.18 9.63
C PHE A 176 7.55 8.75 9.21
N TYR A 177 6.95 8.25 8.12
CA TYR A 177 7.25 6.90 7.64
C TYR A 177 8.76 6.74 7.36
N SER A 178 9.39 5.82 8.08
CA SER A 178 10.84 5.63 8.10
C SER A 178 11.50 5.39 6.74
N SER A 179 10.74 4.95 5.72
CA SER A 179 11.30 4.70 4.40
C SER A 179 11.34 5.95 3.51
N TYR A 180 10.66 7.06 3.84
CA TYR A 180 10.70 8.26 3.03
C TYR A 180 12.12 8.84 2.86
N PRO A 181 12.94 9.02 3.92
CA PRO A 181 14.30 9.52 3.74
C PRO A 181 15.14 8.58 2.86
N GLN A 182 15.07 7.27 3.16
CA GLN A 182 15.85 6.26 2.45
C GLN A 182 15.49 6.20 0.97
N ILE A 183 14.19 6.12 0.63
CA ILE A 183 13.74 6.04 -0.77
C ILE A 183 14.04 7.35 -1.53
N THR A 184 13.90 8.51 -0.87
CA THR A 184 14.21 9.81 -1.47
C THR A 184 15.69 9.90 -1.86
N ASP A 185 16.60 9.50 -0.98
CA ASP A 185 18.04 9.70 -1.22
C ASP A 185 18.71 8.50 -1.91
N PHE A 186 18.05 7.34 -1.99
CA PHE A 186 18.66 6.08 -2.48
C PHE A 186 19.31 6.21 -3.86
N LEU A 187 18.62 6.85 -4.81
CA LEU A 187 19.10 7.00 -6.20
C LEU A 187 20.07 8.19 -6.37
N ARG A 188 20.31 8.99 -5.33
CA ARG A 188 21.12 10.22 -5.40
C ARG A 188 20.69 11.14 -6.55
N SER A 189 19.38 11.31 -6.72
CA SER A 189 18.79 12.15 -7.75
C SER A 189 19.24 13.61 -7.61
N GLY A 190 19.47 14.29 -8.73
CA GLY A 190 19.66 15.75 -8.75
C GLY A 190 18.34 16.54 -8.65
N LEU A 191 17.19 15.88 -8.71
CA LEU A 191 15.88 16.51 -8.80
C LEU A 191 15.26 16.85 -7.45
N TYR A 192 15.57 16.07 -6.42
CA TYR A 192 14.94 16.13 -5.10
C TYR A 192 15.91 15.63 -4.02
N LYS A 193 15.72 16.10 -2.79
CA LYS A 193 16.56 15.72 -1.65
C LYS A 193 15.75 15.71 -0.36
N TRP A 194 15.99 14.72 0.50
CA TRP A 194 15.39 14.71 1.83
C TRP A 194 15.83 15.92 2.67
N ALA A 195 14.87 16.64 3.23
CA ALA A 195 15.06 17.88 3.96
C ALA A 195 14.56 17.84 5.42
N GLY A 196 14.14 16.67 5.91
CA GLY A 196 13.84 16.45 7.33
C GLY A 196 12.40 16.75 7.75
N ASP A 197 12.23 17.18 9.00
CA ASP A 197 10.93 17.45 9.60
C ASP A 197 10.28 18.68 8.96
N ALA A 198 9.07 18.49 8.43
CA ALA A 198 8.25 19.57 7.87
C ALA A 198 7.98 20.70 8.89
N ARG A 199 7.90 20.40 10.20
CA ARG A 199 7.69 21.44 11.23
C ARG A 199 8.89 22.35 11.44
N GLU A 200 10.08 21.88 11.11
CA GLU A 200 11.32 22.64 11.22
C GLU A 200 11.72 23.30 9.90
N PHE A 201 10.97 23.02 8.82
CA PHE A 201 11.26 23.54 7.49
C PHE A 201 10.93 25.04 7.40
N LYS A 202 11.98 25.86 7.38
CA LYS A 202 11.88 27.33 7.35
C LYS A 202 12.32 27.96 6.03
N ARG A 203 12.82 27.18 5.07
CA ARG A 203 13.31 27.70 3.80
C ARG A 203 12.17 28.32 2.98
N ASP A 204 12.46 29.43 2.32
CA ASP A 204 11.58 30.06 1.35
C ASP A 204 11.93 29.55 -0.05
N ALA A 205 11.56 28.30 -0.31
CA ALA A 205 11.90 27.59 -1.53
C ALA A 205 10.82 26.52 -1.84
N PRO A 206 10.68 26.10 -3.10
CA PRO A 206 9.78 25.01 -3.46
C PRO A 206 10.06 23.74 -2.64
N TYR A 207 9.00 23.06 -2.24
CA TYR A 207 9.08 21.86 -1.42
C TYR A 207 7.98 20.86 -1.79
N ILE A 208 8.25 19.60 -1.47
CA ILE A 208 7.28 18.51 -1.50
C ILE A 208 7.03 18.11 -0.04
N GLU A 209 5.80 18.27 0.43
CA GLU A 209 5.40 17.81 1.76
C GLU A 209 4.64 16.48 1.64
N LEU A 210 5.16 15.46 2.31
CA LEU A 210 4.54 14.15 2.42
C LEU A 210 3.61 14.14 3.63
N VAL A 211 2.32 13.94 3.39
CA VAL A 211 1.27 13.91 4.42
C VAL A 211 0.70 12.51 4.50
N THR A 212 1.20 11.71 5.43
CA THR A 212 0.64 10.37 5.71
C THR A 212 -0.52 10.47 6.68
N SER A 213 -1.72 10.02 6.28
CA SER A 213 -2.93 10.13 7.11
C SER A 213 -3.87 8.94 6.87
N PRO A 214 -4.13 8.08 7.87
CA PRO A 214 -3.48 7.99 9.18
C PRO A 214 -1.97 7.78 9.06
N ASN A 215 -1.23 8.39 9.98
CA ASN A 215 0.21 8.44 9.95
C ASN A 215 0.87 7.08 10.24
N ASN A 216 2.09 6.90 9.72
CA ASN A 216 3.02 5.86 10.15
C ASN A 216 4.20 6.57 10.81
N PRO A 217 4.44 6.39 12.13
CA PRO A 217 4.04 5.21 12.92
C PRO A 217 2.86 5.42 13.87
N ASP A 218 2.51 6.66 14.22
CA ASP A 218 1.64 6.96 15.37
C ASP A 218 0.14 6.80 15.11
N GLY A 219 -0.28 6.61 13.86
CA GLY A 219 -1.68 6.37 13.51
C GLY A 219 -2.60 7.58 13.61
N LEU A 220 -2.06 8.78 13.88
CA LEU A 220 -2.84 10.00 13.95
C LEU A 220 -3.27 10.48 12.56
N SER A 221 -4.43 11.12 12.47
CA SER A 221 -4.81 11.86 11.26
C SER A 221 -3.91 13.10 11.13
N ARG A 222 -3.47 13.40 9.91
CA ARG A 222 -2.59 14.54 9.62
C ARG A 222 -3.14 15.44 8.53
N ALA A 223 -2.70 16.69 8.59
CA ALA A 223 -2.76 17.68 7.53
C ALA A 223 -1.35 18.22 7.29
N ALA A 224 -1.18 18.97 6.20
CA ALA A 224 0.06 19.69 5.92
C ALA A 224 0.38 20.70 7.04
N VAL A 225 1.67 20.86 7.35
CA VAL A 225 2.16 21.73 8.43
C VAL A 225 3.05 22.86 7.92
N VAL A 226 3.66 22.74 6.74
CA VAL A 226 4.46 23.87 6.20
C VAL A 226 3.52 25.00 5.79
N ASN A 227 2.43 24.69 5.07
CA ASN A 227 1.35 25.61 4.68
C ASN A 227 1.86 26.94 4.09
N ARG A 228 2.88 26.88 3.23
CA ARG A 228 3.42 28.02 2.48
C ARG A 228 3.15 27.87 0.99
N ASP A 229 3.18 29.00 0.29
CA ASP A 229 3.12 29.03 -1.17
C ASP A 229 4.23 28.15 -1.80
N GLN A 230 3.99 27.67 -3.03
CA GLN A 230 4.91 26.81 -3.80
C GLN A 230 5.14 25.38 -3.25
N GLY A 231 4.39 24.96 -2.24
CA GLY A 231 4.40 23.58 -1.75
C GLY A 231 3.58 22.62 -2.62
N VAL A 232 4.13 21.44 -2.90
CA VAL A 232 3.37 20.32 -3.47
C VAL A 232 3.02 19.34 -2.35
N LEU A 233 1.74 19.09 -2.13
CA LEU A 233 1.27 18.17 -1.09
C LEU A 233 0.99 16.79 -1.66
N VAL A 234 1.65 15.77 -1.10
CA VAL A 234 1.46 14.36 -1.47
C VAL A 234 0.82 13.64 -0.31
N HIS A 235 -0.43 13.22 -0.48
CA HIS A 235 -1.17 12.57 0.60
C HIS A 235 -1.03 11.05 0.48
N ASP A 236 -0.31 10.43 1.41
CA ASP A 236 -0.21 8.98 1.51
C ASP A 236 -1.33 8.45 2.41
N LEU A 237 -2.33 7.85 1.77
CA LEU A 237 -3.58 7.40 2.38
C LEU A 237 -3.64 5.87 2.45
N ALA A 238 -2.47 5.21 2.53
CA ALA A 238 -2.37 3.75 2.60
C ALA A 238 -3.24 3.13 3.72
N TYR A 239 -3.40 3.82 4.85
CA TYR A 239 -4.17 3.36 6.01
C TYR A 239 -5.56 4.02 6.13
N TYR A 240 -6.00 4.82 5.16
CA TYR A 240 -7.27 5.53 5.24
C TYR A 240 -8.47 4.66 4.86
N TRP A 241 -8.69 3.62 5.66
CA TRP A 241 -9.71 2.59 5.47
C TRP A 241 -10.51 2.34 6.77
N PRO A 242 -11.79 1.89 6.67
CA PRO A 242 -12.69 1.80 7.82
C PRO A 242 -12.21 0.91 8.96
N GLN A 243 -11.38 -0.11 8.69
CA GLN A 243 -10.83 -0.98 9.72
C GLN A 243 -9.76 -0.30 10.60
N TYR A 244 -9.18 0.82 10.15
CA TYR A 244 -8.13 1.52 10.89
C TYR A 244 -8.57 2.86 11.46
N THR A 245 -9.52 3.55 10.82
CA THR A 245 -9.89 4.91 11.20
C THR A 245 -11.31 5.23 10.77
N PRO A 246 -12.03 6.10 11.51
CA PRO A 246 -13.29 6.65 11.03
C PRO A 246 -13.10 7.37 9.69
N ILE A 247 -13.98 7.09 8.73
CA ILE A 247 -14.02 7.80 7.44
C ILE A 247 -14.80 9.10 7.60
N SER A 248 -14.19 10.22 7.23
CA SER A 248 -14.83 11.54 7.34
C SER A 248 -15.81 11.80 6.19
N SER A 249 -16.68 12.78 6.37
CA SER A 249 -17.57 13.31 5.34
C SER A 249 -17.39 14.83 5.27
N PRO A 250 -17.14 15.44 4.10
CA PRO A 250 -17.08 14.81 2.77
C PRO A 250 -15.84 13.92 2.56
N PRO A 251 -15.80 13.10 1.48
CA PRO A 251 -14.62 12.34 1.07
C PRO A 251 -13.42 13.26 0.85
N THR A 252 -12.20 12.75 1.04
CA THR A 252 -11.01 13.58 0.81
C THR A 252 -10.81 13.90 -0.67
N ASP A 253 -10.37 15.12 -0.96
CA ASP A 253 -10.17 15.66 -2.31
C ASP A 253 -8.84 16.41 -2.42
N HIS A 254 -7.74 15.72 -2.11
CA HIS A 254 -6.39 16.27 -2.29
C HIS A 254 -5.90 16.11 -3.74
N ASP A 255 -4.85 16.84 -4.10
CA ASP A 255 -4.35 16.89 -5.48
C ASP A 255 -3.64 15.61 -5.92
N ILE A 256 -2.92 14.99 -4.98
CA ILE A 256 -2.23 13.71 -5.16
C ILE A 256 -2.54 12.83 -3.95
N MET A 257 -3.25 11.73 -4.16
CA MET A 257 -3.61 10.76 -3.12
C MET A 257 -3.06 9.38 -3.48
N LEU A 258 -2.27 8.78 -2.60
CA LEU A 258 -1.64 7.47 -2.80
C LEU A 258 -2.34 6.39 -1.97
N PHE A 259 -2.59 5.23 -2.59
CA PHE A 259 -3.20 4.08 -1.96
C PHE A 259 -2.48 2.78 -2.34
N THR A 260 -2.71 1.71 -1.58
CA THR A 260 -2.15 0.39 -1.87
C THR A 260 -3.08 -0.76 -1.49
N VAL A 261 -3.04 -1.84 -2.27
CA VAL A 261 -3.72 -3.10 -1.93
C VAL A 261 -3.13 -3.75 -0.67
N SER A 262 -1.86 -3.45 -0.36
CA SER A 262 -1.11 -4.03 0.75
C SER A 262 -1.79 -3.76 2.08
N LYS A 263 -2.24 -2.52 2.29
CA LYS A 263 -2.79 -2.06 3.57
C LYS A 263 -4.31 -2.04 3.60
N SER A 264 -4.95 -1.94 2.45
CA SER A 264 -6.41 -2.07 2.34
C SER A 264 -6.90 -3.51 2.48
N THR A 265 -6.21 -4.47 1.87
CA THR A 265 -6.68 -5.87 1.76
C THR A 265 -5.69 -6.93 2.24
N GLY A 266 -4.47 -6.54 2.64
CA GLY A 266 -3.43 -7.49 3.07
C GLY A 266 -2.60 -8.11 1.94
N HIS A 267 -2.85 -7.76 0.68
CA HIS A 267 -2.16 -8.35 -0.47
C HIS A 267 -0.81 -7.70 -0.78
N ALA A 268 0.08 -7.63 0.22
CA ALA A 268 1.37 -6.96 0.09
C ALA A 268 2.25 -7.56 -1.03
N GLY A 269 2.22 -8.87 -1.22
CA GLY A 269 2.95 -9.57 -2.28
C GLY A 269 2.44 -9.32 -3.70
N THR A 270 1.22 -8.80 -3.88
CA THR A 270 0.71 -8.41 -5.22
C THR A 270 1.46 -7.20 -5.77
N ARG A 271 2.16 -6.44 -4.90
CA ARG A 271 2.91 -5.23 -5.24
C ARG A 271 2.07 -4.25 -6.06
N LEU A 272 0.90 -3.86 -5.57
CA LEU A 272 0.02 -2.95 -6.30
C LEU A 272 -0.39 -1.72 -5.48
N GLY A 273 -0.38 -0.57 -6.13
CA GLY A 273 -0.90 0.68 -5.62
C GLY A 273 -1.47 1.53 -6.74
N TRP A 274 -2.22 2.55 -6.36
CA TRP A 274 -2.76 3.53 -7.29
C TRP A 274 -2.64 4.94 -6.71
N ALA A 275 -2.44 5.90 -7.59
CA ALA A 275 -2.51 7.32 -7.28
C ALA A 275 -3.76 7.91 -7.93
N LEU A 276 -4.51 8.71 -7.18
CA LEU A 276 -5.53 9.61 -7.72
C LEU A 276 -4.90 10.99 -7.85
N VAL A 277 -4.86 11.52 -9.07
CA VAL A 277 -4.12 12.74 -9.41
C VAL A 277 -5.06 13.73 -10.11
N LYS A 278 -5.14 14.97 -9.62
CA LYS A 278 -5.93 16.03 -10.26
C LYS A 278 -5.26 16.55 -11.52
N ASP A 279 -3.99 16.94 -11.39
CA ASP A 279 -3.25 17.57 -12.48
C ASP A 279 -2.83 16.56 -13.55
N ARG A 280 -3.18 16.86 -14.80
CA ARG A 280 -2.93 15.98 -15.94
C ARG A 280 -1.44 15.83 -16.23
N GLU A 281 -0.67 16.92 -16.13
CA GLU A 281 0.76 16.90 -16.44
C GLU A 281 1.54 16.11 -15.39
N THR A 282 1.17 16.23 -14.13
CA THR A 282 1.68 15.41 -13.02
C THR A 282 1.39 13.93 -13.27
N ALA A 283 0.14 13.58 -13.59
CA ALA A 283 -0.22 12.21 -13.91
C ALA A 283 0.57 11.67 -15.12
N ARG A 284 0.77 12.51 -16.16
CA ARG A 284 1.55 12.17 -17.36
C ARG A 284 3.00 11.86 -17.01
N LYS A 285 3.67 12.72 -16.24
CA LYS A 285 5.06 12.51 -15.82
C LYS A 285 5.22 11.32 -14.86
N MET A 286 4.25 11.09 -13.98
CA MET A 286 4.23 9.86 -13.16
C MET A 286 4.16 8.62 -14.03
N THR A 287 3.30 8.64 -15.06
CA THR A 287 3.21 7.55 -16.03
C THR A 287 4.52 7.38 -16.79
N GLU A 288 5.13 8.47 -17.25
CA GLU A 288 6.43 8.48 -17.92
C GLU A 288 7.53 7.82 -17.05
N PHE A 289 7.61 8.17 -15.76
CA PHE A 289 8.52 7.53 -14.82
C PHE A 289 8.31 6.00 -14.75
N ILE A 290 7.06 5.54 -14.70
CA ILE A 290 6.73 4.11 -14.62
C ILE A 290 7.06 3.39 -15.93
N VAL A 291 6.85 4.04 -17.08
CA VAL A 291 7.28 3.50 -18.38
C VAL A 291 8.79 3.32 -18.41
N LEU A 292 9.54 4.35 -18.01
CA LEU A 292 11.01 4.32 -18.03
C LEU A 292 11.59 3.34 -17.00
N SER A 293 10.94 3.16 -15.84
CA SER A 293 11.45 2.28 -14.80
C SER A 293 11.09 0.81 -15.01
N THR A 294 9.87 0.50 -15.46
CA THR A 294 9.37 -0.90 -15.51
C THR A 294 8.48 -1.23 -16.72
N ILE A 295 8.30 -0.31 -17.68
CA ILE A 295 7.40 -0.51 -18.84
C ILE A 295 5.96 -0.85 -18.38
N GLY A 296 5.51 -0.16 -17.33
CA GLY A 296 4.19 -0.40 -16.72
C GLY A 296 4.23 -1.34 -15.52
N VAL A 297 3.10 -2.02 -15.28
CA VAL A 297 2.85 -2.86 -14.09
C VAL A 297 2.23 -4.18 -14.54
N SER A 298 2.59 -5.28 -13.86
CA SER A 298 2.08 -6.64 -14.16
C SER A 298 0.55 -6.65 -14.31
N LYS A 299 0.09 -7.22 -15.43
CA LYS A 299 -1.35 -7.36 -15.71
C LYS A 299 -2.01 -8.36 -14.77
N GLU A 300 -1.28 -9.41 -14.39
CA GLU A 300 -1.74 -10.43 -13.45
C GLU A 300 -1.96 -9.81 -12.06
N SER A 301 -1.05 -8.96 -11.59
CA SER A 301 -1.23 -8.23 -10.33
C SER A 301 -2.47 -7.32 -10.37
N GLN A 302 -2.70 -6.62 -11.50
CA GLN A 302 -3.87 -5.76 -11.68
C GLN A 302 -5.17 -6.57 -11.72
N LEU A 303 -5.23 -7.67 -12.47
CA LEU A 303 -6.39 -8.55 -12.53
C LEU A 303 -6.70 -9.17 -11.17
N ARG A 304 -5.68 -9.68 -10.47
CA ARG A 304 -5.84 -10.25 -9.13
C ARG A 304 -6.38 -9.23 -8.15
N ALA A 305 -5.81 -8.03 -8.14
CA ALA A 305 -6.29 -6.94 -7.30
C ALA A 305 -7.73 -6.54 -7.66
N ALA A 306 -8.06 -6.39 -8.95
CA ALA A 306 -9.41 -6.06 -9.39
C ALA A 306 -10.43 -7.07 -8.84
N LYS A 307 -10.14 -8.37 -8.98
CA LYS A 307 -10.99 -9.43 -8.44
C LYS A 307 -11.18 -9.33 -6.93
N ILE A 308 -10.10 -9.09 -6.18
CA ILE A 308 -10.16 -8.90 -4.72
C ILE A 308 -11.03 -7.69 -4.36
N LEU A 309 -10.81 -6.53 -5.02
CA LEU A 309 -11.57 -5.30 -4.75
C LEU A 309 -13.06 -5.44 -5.12
N HIS A 310 -13.38 -6.21 -6.16
CA HIS A 310 -14.76 -6.59 -6.47
C HIS A 310 -15.38 -7.38 -5.32
N VAL A 311 -14.73 -8.42 -4.83
CA VAL A 311 -15.25 -9.23 -3.71
C VAL A 311 -15.39 -8.40 -2.42
N VAL A 312 -14.45 -7.50 -2.13
CA VAL A 312 -14.59 -6.55 -1.01
C VAL A 312 -15.88 -5.74 -1.18
N SER A 313 -16.09 -5.16 -2.36
CA SER A 313 -17.26 -4.32 -2.62
C SER A 313 -18.57 -5.10 -2.58
N ASP A 314 -18.59 -6.31 -3.16
CA ASP A 314 -19.74 -7.23 -3.16
C ASP A 314 -20.11 -7.63 -1.73
N SER A 315 -19.13 -7.83 -0.84
CA SER A 315 -19.40 -8.19 0.57
C SER A 315 -20.21 -7.15 1.34
N HIS A 316 -20.24 -5.90 0.87
CA HIS A 316 -21.01 -4.82 1.50
C HIS A 316 -22.32 -4.52 0.77
N GLU A 317 -22.31 -4.58 -0.57
CA GLU A 317 -23.46 -4.23 -1.40
C GLU A 317 -24.47 -5.38 -1.55
N GLN A 318 -24.00 -6.64 -1.52
CA GLN A 318 -24.80 -7.84 -1.83
C GLN A 318 -24.93 -8.78 -0.62
N ARG A 319 -25.53 -8.28 0.46
CA ARG A 319 -25.61 -8.99 1.77
C ARG A 319 -26.26 -10.38 1.71
N GLY A 320 -27.17 -10.63 0.76
CA GLY A 320 -27.84 -11.93 0.61
C GLY A 320 -27.01 -13.03 -0.09
N GLY A 321 -25.75 -12.74 -0.46
CA GLY A 321 -24.84 -13.71 -1.08
C GLY A 321 -23.64 -14.12 -0.20
N PHE A 322 -23.54 -13.62 1.04
CA PHE A 322 -22.44 -13.88 1.97
C PHE A 322 -23.00 -14.51 3.25
N ASP A 323 -23.52 -15.73 3.15
CA ASP A 323 -24.30 -16.36 4.24
C ASP A 323 -23.48 -16.91 5.43
N GLU A 324 -22.16 -16.70 5.46
CA GLU A 324 -21.32 -17.24 6.56
C GLU A 324 -20.18 -16.30 7.06
N ASN A 325 -19.85 -15.23 6.34
CA ASN A 325 -18.73 -14.33 6.71
C ASN A 325 -19.21 -12.88 6.84
N GLU A 326 -18.77 -12.20 7.92
CA GLU A 326 -18.97 -10.76 8.09
C GLU A 326 -18.32 -9.98 6.93
N ALA A 327 -18.97 -8.90 6.47
CA ALA A 327 -18.47 -8.06 5.39
C ALA A 327 -17.04 -7.58 5.66
N PHE A 328 -16.20 -7.47 4.61
CA PHE A 328 -14.74 -7.33 4.76
C PHE A 328 -14.31 -6.26 5.77
N PHE A 329 -14.88 -5.05 5.68
CA PHE A 329 -14.49 -3.94 6.55
C PHE A 329 -15.02 -4.08 7.97
N GLU A 330 -16.17 -4.73 8.14
CA GLU A 330 -16.76 -4.98 9.46
C GLU A 330 -15.96 -6.06 10.21
N HIS A 331 -15.61 -7.15 9.52
CA HIS A 331 -14.75 -8.21 10.05
C HIS A 331 -13.41 -7.64 10.54
N ASN A 332 -12.74 -6.87 9.69
CA ASN A 332 -11.43 -6.32 10.02
C ASN A 332 -11.50 -5.21 11.06
N TYR A 333 -12.59 -4.43 11.11
CA TYR A 333 -12.84 -3.50 12.20
C TYR A 333 -12.93 -4.23 13.55
N HIS A 334 -13.69 -5.34 13.64
CA HIS A 334 -13.78 -6.11 14.87
C HIS A 334 -12.45 -6.73 15.28
N LEU A 335 -11.69 -7.24 14.31
CA LEU A 335 -10.36 -7.79 14.54
C LEU A 335 -9.40 -6.72 15.10
N MET A 336 -9.34 -5.55 14.48
CA MET A 336 -8.50 -4.44 14.96
C MET A 336 -8.97 -3.94 16.34
N THR A 337 -10.28 -3.89 16.59
CA THR A 337 -10.84 -3.55 17.90
C THR A 337 -10.35 -4.51 18.99
N ARG A 338 -10.41 -5.83 18.70
CA ARG A 338 -9.94 -6.88 19.60
C ARG A 338 -8.45 -6.72 19.91
N ARG A 339 -7.63 -6.57 18.86
CA ARG A 339 -6.17 -6.43 18.98
C ARG A 339 -5.78 -5.20 19.79
N TRP A 340 -6.38 -4.05 19.53
CA TRP A 340 -6.10 -2.83 20.30
C TRP A 340 -6.54 -2.94 21.76
N LYS A 341 -7.68 -3.57 22.06
CA LYS A 341 -8.11 -3.83 23.44
C LYS A 341 -7.13 -4.72 24.18
N GLN A 342 -6.70 -5.81 23.54
CA GLN A 342 -5.75 -6.77 24.10
C GLN A 342 -4.37 -6.14 24.36
N LEU A 343 -3.86 -5.35 23.41
CA LEU A 343 -2.61 -4.61 23.58
C LEU A 343 -2.68 -3.59 24.72
N ARG A 344 -3.76 -2.81 24.80
CA ARG A 344 -3.94 -1.83 25.88
C ARG A 344 -3.96 -2.50 27.26
N ALA A 345 -4.65 -3.64 27.39
CA ALA A 345 -4.64 -4.42 28.62
C ALA A 345 -3.24 -4.95 28.98
N ALA A 346 -2.44 -5.38 27.99
CA ALA A 346 -1.06 -5.80 28.21
C ALA A 346 -0.16 -4.65 28.70
N VAL A 347 -0.29 -3.47 28.10
CA VAL A 347 0.45 -2.26 28.48
C VAL A 347 0.06 -1.76 29.88
N GLU A 348 -1.23 -1.75 30.20
CA GLU A 348 -1.74 -1.34 31.52
C GLU A 348 -1.19 -2.23 32.65
N LYS A 349 -1.01 -3.53 32.37
CA LYS A 349 -0.47 -4.48 33.33
C LYS A 349 1.02 -4.27 33.64
N SER A 350 1.83 -3.95 32.64
CA SER A 350 3.29 -3.79 32.86
C SER A 350 3.65 -2.45 33.52
N LYS A 351 2.88 -1.38 33.25
CA LYS A 351 3.18 0.02 33.66
C LYS A 351 4.53 0.56 33.18
N LEU A 352 5.23 -0.17 32.31
CA LEU A 352 6.52 0.21 31.73
C LEU A 352 6.38 0.95 30.40
N PHE A 353 5.18 0.95 29.84
CA PHE A 353 4.95 1.48 28.51
C PHE A 353 3.73 2.41 28.49
N SER A 354 3.70 3.31 27.51
CA SER A 354 2.52 4.08 27.17
C SER A 354 2.20 3.94 25.68
N LEU A 355 0.93 4.18 25.35
CA LEU A 355 0.39 4.17 23.99
C LEU A 355 -0.32 5.49 23.70
N PRO A 356 -0.43 5.91 22.42
CA PRO A 356 -1.18 7.08 22.07
C PRO A 356 -2.67 6.90 22.35
N GLU A 357 -3.30 7.98 22.77
CA GLU A 357 -4.75 8.09 22.80
C GLU A 357 -5.26 8.65 21.48
N PHE A 358 -6.38 8.12 21.02
CA PHE A 358 -6.96 8.50 19.73
C PHE A 358 -8.32 9.17 19.96
N PRO A 359 -8.58 10.31 19.30
CA PRO A 359 -9.88 10.94 19.39
C PRO A 359 -10.95 10.04 18.76
N THR A 360 -12.14 10.01 19.38
CA THR A 360 -13.31 9.34 18.83
C THR A 360 -13.91 10.17 17.70
N GLY A 361 -14.31 9.51 16.61
CA GLY A 361 -14.97 10.15 15.48
C GLY A 361 -16.13 9.31 14.96
N LYS A 362 -17.13 9.98 14.38
CA LYS A 362 -18.23 9.32 13.67
C LYS A 362 -17.74 8.91 12.27
N CYS A 363 -17.74 7.60 12.00
CA CYS A 363 -17.40 7.06 10.70
C CYS A 363 -18.60 7.17 9.76
N LYS A 364 -18.43 7.88 8.63
CA LYS A 364 -19.48 8.03 7.63
C LYS A 364 -19.84 6.71 6.96
N PHE A 365 -18.85 5.84 6.74
CA PHE A 365 -19.02 4.54 6.09
C PHE A 365 -19.90 3.60 6.92
N SER A 366 -19.49 3.29 8.15
CA SER A 366 -20.20 2.32 9.00
C SER A 366 -21.30 2.93 9.88
N GLY A 367 -21.35 4.26 10.01
CA GLY A 367 -22.24 4.97 10.92
C GLY A 367 -21.84 4.92 12.40
N ARG A 368 -20.82 4.12 12.75
CA ARG A 368 -20.32 3.92 14.12
C ARG A 368 -19.49 5.10 14.60
N THR A 369 -19.49 5.36 15.91
CA THR A 369 -18.53 6.27 16.55
C THR A 369 -17.44 5.45 17.22
N PHE A 370 -16.19 5.62 16.80
CA PHE A 370 -15.05 4.91 17.37
C PHE A 370 -13.77 5.73 17.24
N ALA A 371 -12.77 5.43 18.07
CA ALA A 371 -11.43 6.01 17.97
C ALA A 371 -10.58 5.21 16.98
N SER A 372 -9.60 5.84 16.34
CA SER A 372 -8.72 5.14 15.39
C SER A 372 -8.11 3.88 16.00
N GLN A 373 -7.96 2.86 15.15
CA GLN A 373 -7.37 1.55 15.43
C GLN A 373 -6.22 1.29 14.46
N PRO A 374 -5.10 2.04 14.56
CA PRO A 374 -4.06 2.02 13.55
C PRO A 374 -3.44 0.64 13.30
N ALA A 375 -2.84 0.49 12.12
CA ALA A 375 -2.09 -0.70 11.72
C ALA A 375 -0.79 -0.92 12.53
N PHE A 376 -0.35 0.08 13.28
CA PHE A 376 0.84 0.03 14.11
C PHE A 376 0.57 0.62 15.48
N ALA A 377 1.19 0.04 16.50
CA ALA A 377 1.28 0.66 17.81
C ALA A 377 2.58 1.46 17.91
N TRP A 378 2.45 2.71 18.34
CA TRP A 378 3.58 3.58 18.65
C TRP A 378 3.84 3.57 20.14
N LEU A 379 4.55 2.54 20.58
CA LEU A 379 4.79 2.27 21.99
C LEU A 379 5.96 3.13 22.49
N LYS A 380 5.79 3.77 23.63
CA LYS A 380 6.87 4.48 24.34
C LYS A 380 7.26 3.71 25.58
N CYS A 381 8.55 3.49 25.80
CA CYS A 381 9.06 3.03 27.08
C CYS A 381 9.13 4.19 28.08
N GLU A 382 8.57 3.99 29.27
CA GLU A 382 8.55 4.97 30.35
C GLU A 382 9.70 4.72 31.36
N GLY A 383 9.92 5.68 32.27
CA GLY A 383 10.98 5.59 33.28
C GLY A 383 12.38 5.80 32.70
N GLU A 384 13.32 4.96 33.13
CA GLU A 384 14.76 5.05 32.83
C GLU A 384 15.17 4.37 31.51
N THR A 385 14.23 3.68 30.83
CA THR A 385 14.54 2.97 29.57
C THR A 385 14.69 3.95 28.41
N GLU A 386 15.93 4.28 28.04
CA GLU A 386 16.26 5.17 26.91
C GLU A 386 16.24 4.47 25.53
N ASP A 387 16.62 3.19 25.48
CA ASP A 387 16.61 2.37 24.26
C ASP A 387 15.49 1.33 24.32
N CYS A 388 14.30 1.74 23.86
CA CYS A 388 13.11 0.90 23.90
C CYS A 388 13.21 -0.29 22.91
N GLU A 389 13.90 -0.11 21.79
CA GLU A 389 14.16 -1.19 20.83
C GLU A 389 15.09 -2.25 21.43
N GLY A 390 16.21 -1.82 22.02
CA GLY A 390 17.13 -2.71 22.71
C GLY A 390 16.48 -3.45 23.88
N PHE A 391 15.66 -2.76 24.67
CA PHE A 391 14.90 -3.34 25.77
C PHE A 391 13.96 -4.46 25.30
N LEU A 392 13.12 -4.20 24.30
CA LEU A 392 12.20 -5.21 23.76
C LEU A 392 12.94 -6.36 23.05
N ARG A 393 14.07 -6.08 22.41
CA ARG A 393 14.95 -7.10 21.81
C ARG A 393 15.48 -8.06 22.89
N GLY A 394 15.82 -7.57 24.09
CA GLY A 394 16.17 -8.40 25.25
C GLY A 394 15.05 -9.37 25.65
N HIS A 395 13.80 -8.98 25.42
CA HIS A 395 12.60 -9.82 25.57
C HIS A 395 12.20 -10.55 24.28
N LYS A 396 13.11 -10.68 23.30
CA LYS A 396 12.89 -11.38 22.03
C LYS A 396 11.71 -10.84 21.22
N VAL A 397 11.45 -9.54 21.31
CA VAL A 397 10.47 -8.82 20.47
C VAL A 397 11.24 -7.84 19.58
N LEU A 398 11.25 -8.10 18.27
CA LEU A 398 11.86 -7.20 17.31
C LEU A 398 10.84 -6.13 16.90
N THR A 399 11.28 -4.89 16.90
CA THR A 399 10.46 -3.70 16.63
C THR A 399 11.31 -2.70 15.84
N ARG A 400 10.68 -1.64 15.32
CA ARG A 400 11.42 -0.56 14.64
C ARG A 400 11.63 0.62 15.58
N SER A 401 12.89 0.95 15.88
CA SER A 401 13.25 2.11 16.71
C SER A 401 12.72 3.44 16.16
N GLY A 402 12.29 4.31 17.08
CA GLY A 402 11.78 5.64 16.78
C GLY A 402 12.76 6.57 16.09
N LYS A 403 14.07 6.32 16.23
CA LYS A 403 15.14 7.04 15.52
C LYS A 403 14.94 7.07 14.01
N HIS A 404 14.37 6.00 13.45
CA HIS A 404 14.13 5.88 12.01
C HIS A 404 12.96 6.72 11.51
N PHE A 405 12.10 7.20 12.41
CA PHE A 405 10.92 8.01 12.10
C PHE A 405 11.16 9.50 12.40
N GLY A 406 12.39 9.88 12.77
CA GLY A 406 12.69 11.24 13.21
C GLY A 406 12.25 11.54 14.65
N GLU A 407 12.21 10.51 15.51
CA GLU A 407 11.89 10.67 16.95
C GLU A 407 12.93 9.98 17.85
N SER A 408 12.80 10.14 19.17
CA SER A 408 13.61 9.51 20.21
C SER A 408 13.60 7.96 20.17
N THR A 409 14.69 7.38 20.67
CA THR A 409 14.85 5.92 20.85
C THR A 409 13.97 5.32 21.94
N ARG A 410 13.31 6.18 22.73
CA ARG A 410 12.30 5.80 23.72
C ARG A 410 11.02 5.28 23.07
N HIS A 411 10.82 5.53 21.77
CA HIS A 411 9.68 5.02 21.02
C HIS A 411 10.06 3.85 20.11
N VAL A 412 9.10 2.97 19.87
CA VAL A 412 9.17 1.92 18.86
C VAL A 412 7.86 1.79 18.11
N ARG A 413 7.93 1.43 16.83
CA ARG A 413 6.78 1.00 16.05
C ARG A 413 6.65 -0.51 16.11
N ILE A 414 5.46 -0.98 16.44
CA ILE A 414 5.10 -2.40 16.52
C ILE A 414 3.97 -2.70 15.52
N SER A 415 4.14 -3.72 14.68
CA SER A 415 3.10 -4.17 13.75
C SER A 415 1.89 -4.76 14.48
N MET A 416 0.70 -4.23 14.18
CA MET A 416 -0.58 -4.78 14.64
C MET A 416 -1.17 -5.78 13.64
N LEU A 417 -0.43 -6.11 12.57
CA LEU A 417 -0.93 -6.88 11.44
C LEU A 417 -0.39 -8.32 11.26
N PRO A 418 0.38 -8.95 12.17
CA PRO A 418 0.83 -10.33 11.96
C PRO A 418 -0.34 -11.31 12.11
N ARG A 419 -0.11 -12.62 11.95
CA ARG A 419 -1.11 -13.66 12.28
C ARG A 419 -1.56 -13.58 13.75
N ASP A 420 -2.73 -14.12 14.04
CA ASP A 420 -3.34 -14.07 15.38
C ASP A 420 -2.42 -14.69 16.43
N GLU A 421 -1.80 -15.84 16.14
CA GLU A 421 -0.94 -16.54 17.10
C GLU A 421 0.30 -15.72 17.48
N VAL A 422 0.88 -15.00 16.52
CA VAL A 422 2.05 -14.13 16.75
C VAL A 422 1.64 -12.91 17.57
N PHE A 423 0.47 -12.33 17.26
CA PHE A 423 -0.06 -11.19 18.00
C PHE A 423 -0.38 -11.56 19.45
N ASP A 424 -1.03 -12.70 19.67
CA ASP A 424 -1.39 -13.19 21.00
C ASP A 424 -0.14 -13.42 21.85
N GLN A 425 0.84 -14.16 21.31
CA GLN A 425 2.15 -14.37 21.95
C GLN A 425 2.85 -13.07 22.30
N PHE A 426 2.78 -12.07 21.43
CA PHE A 426 3.37 -10.75 21.69
C PHE A 426 2.71 -10.08 22.88
N THR A 427 1.38 -10.02 22.92
CA THR A 427 0.67 -9.35 24.01
C THR A 427 0.85 -10.07 25.34
N ASP A 428 0.86 -11.41 25.35
CA ASP A 428 1.17 -12.22 26.54
C ASP A 428 2.59 -11.92 27.06
N ARG A 429 3.55 -11.86 26.14
CA ARG A 429 4.94 -11.54 26.47
C ARG A 429 5.08 -10.13 27.01
N LEU A 430 4.50 -9.13 26.34
CA LEU A 430 4.51 -7.74 26.78
C LEU A 430 3.91 -7.58 28.19
N ALA A 431 2.81 -8.28 28.46
CA ALA A 431 2.12 -8.30 29.75
C ALA A 431 2.91 -8.99 30.88
N SER A 432 3.94 -9.78 30.53
CA SER A 432 4.81 -10.48 31.47
C SER A 432 6.08 -9.70 31.86
N ILE A 433 6.39 -8.60 31.15
CA ILE A 433 7.55 -7.78 31.43
C ILE A 433 7.32 -6.96 32.71
N THR A 434 8.20 -7.12 33.69
CA THR A 434 8.16 -6.43 35.00
C THR A 434 9.42 -5.60 35.21
N SER A 435 9.33 -4.53 36.00
CA SER A 435 10.46 -3.59 36.23
C SER A 435 11.76 -4.24 36.74
N SER A 436 11.70 -5.44 37.32
CA SER A 436 12.86 -6.16 37.87
C SER A 436 13.62 -7.05 36.88
N SER A 437 13.22 -7.15 35.60
CA SER A 437 13.91 -8.02 34.63
C SER A 437 15.19 -7.40 34.01
N SER A 438 15.66 -6.26 34.52
CA SER A 438 16.97 -5.70 34.21
C SER A 438 18.07 -6.32 35.09
N ALA A 439 18.29 -7.63 35.01
CA ALA A 439 19.47 -8.26 35.61
C ALA A 439 19.72 -9.66 35.04
N SER A 440 20.34 -9.73 33.87
CA SER A 440 21.34 -10.77 33.56
C SER A 440 21.94 -10.47 32.19
N THR A 441 23.23 -10.12 32.25
CA THR A 441 24.22 -9.87 31.19
C THR A 441 24.19 -10.84 30.01
#